data_AF-U6D1P1-F1
#
_entry.id   AF-U6D1P1-F1
#
_cell.length_a   1.000
_cell.length_b   1.000
_cell.length_c   1.000
_cell.angle_alpha   90.00
_cell.angle_beta   90.00
_cell.angle_gamma   90.00
#
_symmetry.space_group_name_H-M   'P 1'
#
loop_
_entity.id
_entity.type
_entity.pdbx_description
1 polymer ?
#
loop_
_entity_poly.entity_id
_entity_poly.type
_entity_poly.pdbx_seq_one_letter_code
_entity_poly.pdbx_strand_id
1 'polypeptide(L)'
;MEAVATAAAAREPDEDCTQPGSGHWGEPSWTLVPPKPQDKVEATEAPPRAPDDDPPGPENAAVSAMLRAVAASRLPVCSQQQGEPDLTEREKVAILGQLYHEKPLVFLERFRTGLREEHLACFGHLRGDHRADFYCAEVARQGSARPRTLRTRLRNRRYAALRELIQGGEYFSDEQMRFRAPLLYEQYIGQYLTQEELSARAPAHQPPKPGALGTPACPLSDLLLQSYQERELQQRL
;
A
#
# COMPACT_ATOMS: atom_id res chain seq x y z
N MET A 1 -21.69 7.81 -59.74
CA MET A 1 -21.48 6.53 -59.03
C MET A 1 -20.00 6.27 -59.04
N GLU A 2 -19.28 6.77 -58.03
CA GLU A 2 -17.89 6.39 -57.80
C GLU A 2 -17.74 6.09 -56.32
N ALA A 3 -17.27 4.87 -56.06
CA ALA A 3 -17.01 4.33 -54.74
C ALA A 3 -15.53 4.59 -54.42
N VAL A 4 -15.27 5.32 -53.34
CA VAL A 4 -13.94 5.33 -52.72
C VAL A 4 -14.16 5.09 -51.23
N ALA A 5 -13.81 3.88 -50.82
CA ALA A 5 -13.73 3.47 -49.44
C ALA A 5 -12.41 4.00 -48.86
N THR A 6 -12.48 4.74 -47.76
CA THR A 6 -11.32 5.04 -46.92
C THR A 6 -11.65 4.65 -45.49
N ALA A 7 -10.93 3.64 -45.02
CA ALA A 7 -11.02 3.05 -43.70
C ALA A 7 -10.55 4.02 -42.61
N ALA A 8 -11.26 3.99 -41.49
CA ALA A 8 -10.88 4.60 -40.24
C ALA A 8 -9.73 3.80 -39.60
N ALA A 9 -8.65 4.48 -39.23
CA ALA A 9 -7.63 3.95 -38.34
C ALA A 9 -7.53 4.87 -37.11
N ALA A 10 -7.76 4.26 -35.95
CA ALA A 10 -7.75 4.89 -34.64
C ALA A 10 -6.33 5.25 -34.18
N ARG A 11 -6.29 6.27 -33.33
CA ARG A 11 -5.17 6.69 -32.48
C ARG A 11 -4.65 5.56 -31.58
N GLU A 12 -3.36 5.58 -31.29
CA GLU A 12 -2.79 5.37 -29.94
C GLU A 12 -1.46 6.15 -29.83
N PRO A 13 -1.24 6.97 -28.78
CA PRO A 13 0.06 7.48 -28.38
C PRO A 13 0.63 6.74 -27.14
N ASP A 14 1.97 6.69 -27.09
CA ASP A 14 2.86 6.66 -25.91
C ASP A 14 2.61 5.72 -24.73
N GLU A 15 3.66 4.98 -24.31
CA GLU A 15 4.01 4.79 -22.89
C GLU A 15 5.32 3.98 -22.77
N ASP A 16 6.47 4.66 -22.78
CA ASP A 16 7.76 4.08 -22.39
C ASP A 16 8.16 4.66 -21.02
N CYS A 17 7.56 4.12 -19.96
CA CYS A 17 7.85 4.51 -18.58
C CYS A 17 9.08 3.74 -18.06
N THR A 18 10.25 4.36 -18.21
CA THR A 18 11.47 3.98 -17.49
C THR A 18 11.25 4.14 -15.98
N GLN A 19 11.29 3.05 -15.21
CA GLN A 19 11.20 3.08 -13.75
C GLN A 19 12.55 3.50 -13.12
N PRO A 20 12.58 4.46 -12.17
CA PRO A 20 13.76 4.69 -11.36
C PRO A 20 13.84 3.68 -10.20
N GLY A 21 15.06 3.18 -9.97
CA GLY A 21 15.39 2.12 -9.03
C GLY A 21 15.04 2.42 -7.58
N SER A 22 14.60 1.37 -6.88
CA SER A 22 14.32 1.37 -5.45
C SER A 22 15.62 1.52 -4.65
N GLY A 23 15.69 2.58 -3.84
CA GLY A 23 16.78 2.84 -2.91
C GLY A 23 16.96 1.71 -1.89
N HIS A 24 18.22 1.28 -1.77
CA HIS A 24 18.76 0.34 -0.81
C HIS A 24 18.71 0.94 0.61
N TRP A 25 17.85 0.40 1.48
CA TRP A 25 17.84 0.72 2.91
C TRP A 25 18.64 -0.31 3.69
N GLY A 26 19.46 0.20 4.61
CA GLY A 26 20.56 -0.46 5.30
C GLY A 26 20.28 -1.81 5.95
N GLU A 27 21.32 -2.65 5.89
CA GLU A 27 21.48 -3.91 6.58
C GLU A 27 21.53 -3.73 8.11
N PRO A 28 20.79 -4.53 8.91
CA PRO A 28 21.14 -4.77 10.29
C PRO A 28 21.95 -6.07 10.41
N SER A 29 23.23 -5.93 10.71
CA SER A 29 24.11 -7.02 11.13
C SER A 29 23.61 -7.64 12.44
N TRP A 30 23.14 -8.88 12.40
CA TRP A 30 22.98 -9.70 13.61
C TRP A 30 24.08 -10.75 13.62
N THR A 31 25.06 -10.53 14.49
CA THR A 31 26.09 -11.51 14.85
C THR A 31 25.43 -12.68 15.60
N LEU A 32 25.44 -13.85 14.99
CA LEU A 32 25.05 -15.11 15.63
C LEU A 32 26.17 -15.56 16.58
N VAL A 33 25.86 -15.65 17.87
CA VAL A 33 26.67 -16.37 18.86
C VAL A 33 26.34 -17.87 18.74
N PRO A 34 27.34 -18.77 18.66
CA PRO A 34 27.08 -20.22 18.60
C PRO A 34 26.96 -20.82 20.02
N PRO A 35 26.10 -21.83 20.26
CA PRO A 35 26.20 -22.66 21.46
C PRO A 35 27.17 -23.84 21.26
N LYS A 36 27.88 -24.18 22.34
CA LYS A 36 28.86 -25.27 22.47
C LYS A 36 28.16 -26.56 22.99
N PRO A 37 28.67 -27.78 22.74
CA PRO A 37 27.84 -28.99 22.75
C PRO A 37 27.79 -29.74 24.09
N GLN A 38 26.65 -30.42 24.24
CA GLN A 38 26.27 -31.67 24.91
C GLN A 38 27.28 -32.40 25.80
N ASP A 39 26.77 -32.86 26.95
CA ASP A 39 27.20 -34.09 27.62
C ASP A 39 26.02 -35.07 27.78
N LYS A 40 26.39 -36.34 27.71
CA LYS A 40 25.64 -37.57 27.38
C LYS A 40 25.45 -38.46 28.61
N VAL A 41 24.26 -39.06 28.79
CA VAL A 41 23.98 -40.42 29.38
C VAL A 41 22.44 -40.62 29.34
N GLU A 42 21.81 -41.55 28.63
CA GLU A 42 21.83 -43.04 28.52
C GLU A 42 20.80 -43.77 29.42
N ALA A 43 20.01 -44.64 28.77
CA ALA A 43 19.09 -45.69 29.24
C ALA A 43 17.78 -45.25 29.95
N THR A 44 16.58 -45.67 29.55
CA THR A 44 16.14 -47.07 29.43
C THR A 44 14.88 -47.18 28.55
N GLU A 45 14.83 -48.25 27.76
CA GLU A 45 13.83 -48.63 26.76
C GLU A 45 12.53 -49.17 27.39
N ALA A 46 11.37 -48.77 26.84
CA ALA A 46 10.07 -49.44 27.02
C ALA A 46 9.26 -49.33 25.70
N PRO A 47 8.50 -50.37 25.31
CA PRO A 47 8.06 -50.58 23.93
C PRO A 47 6.94 -49.62 23.46
N PRO A 48 6.81 -49.37 22.14
CA PRO A 48 5.90 -48.37 21.60
C PRO A 48 4.45 -48.87 21.65
N ARG A 49 3.59 -48.13 22.35
CA ARG A 49 2.14 -48.23 22.16
C ARG A 49 1.80 -47.66 20.78
N ALA A 50 1.00 -48.42 20.05
CA ALA A 50 0.44 -48.04 18.75
C ALA A 50 -0.29 -46.68 18.84
N PRO A 51 -0.29 -45.87 17.78
CA PRO A 51 -1.09 -44.66 17.73
C PRO A 51 -2.57 -45.08 17.71
N ASP A 52 -3.30 -44.67 18.74
CA ASP A 52 -4.76 -44.72 18.76
C ASP A 52 -5.26 -43.77 17.67
N ASP A 53 -5.84 -44.33 16.60
CA ASP A 53 -6.67 -43.61 15.62
C ASP A 53 -7.99 -43.23 16.29
N ASP A 54 -7.95 -42.28 17.23
CA ASP A 54 -9.15 -41.59 17.69
C ASP A 54 -9.74 -40.82 16.50
N PRO A 55 -11.05 -40.95 16.22
CA PRO A 55 -11.70 -40.16 15.17
C PRO A 55 -11.46 -38.67 15.50
N PRO A 56 -11.06 -37.84 14.52
CA PRO A 56 -10.79 -36.44 14.79
C PRO A 56 -12.07 -35.81 15.33
N GLY A 57 -12.02 -35.37 16.60
CA GLY A 57 -13.16 -34.73 17.24
C GLY A 57 -13.72 -33.59 16.39
N PRO A 58 -14.99 -33.20 16.58
CA PRO A 58 -15.63 -32.16 15.76
C PRO A 58 -14.85 -30.84 15.75
N GLU A 59 -14.12 -30.55 16.83
CA GLU A 59 -13.22 -29.40 16.97
C GLU A 59 -12.01 -29.47 16.02
N ASN A 60 -11.40 -30.66 15.88
CA ASN A 60 -10.30 -30.89 14.96
C ASN A 60 -10.76 -30.79 13.50
N ALA A 61 -11.99 -31.24 13.20
CA ALA A 61 -12.56 -31.10 11.87
C ALA A 61 -12.80 -29.61 11.51
N ALA A 62 -13.38 -28.82 12.42
CA ALA A 62 -13.62 -27.40 12.22
C ALA A 62 -12.32 -26.59 12.05
N VAL A 63 -11.31 -26.86 12.89
CA VAL A 63 -9.97 -26.25 12.76
C VAL A 63 -9.34 -26.62 11.42
N SER A 64 -9.41 -27.89 11.01
CA SER A 64 -8.87 -28.32 9.71
C SER A 64 -9.55 -27.62 8.52
N ALA A 65 -10.87 -27.37 8.61
CA ALA A 65 -11.62 -26.65 7.59
C ALA A 65 -11.19 -25.18 7.50
N MET A 66 -11.04 -24.53 8.66
CA MET A 66 -10.50 -23.17 8.76
C MET A 66 -9.11 -23.07 8.13
N LEU A 67 -8.19 -23.99 8.47
CA LEU A 67 -6.81 -23.96 7.95
C LEU A 67 -6.78 -24.13 6.43
N ARG A 68 -7.60 -25.05 5.87
CA ARG A 68 -7.72 -25.21 4.42
C ARG A 68 -8.29 -23.95 3.74
N ALA A 69 -9.29 -23.31 4.35
CA ALA A 69 -9.86 -22.08 3.82
C ALA A 69 -8.83 -20.93 3.77
N VAL A 70 -7.98 -20.83 4.80
CA VAL A 70 -6.86 -19.85 4.81
C VAL A 70 -5.79 -20.23 3.79
N ALA A 71 -5.43 -21.51 3.66
CA ALA A 71 -4.44 -21.99 2.69
C ALA A 71 -4.87 -21.76 1.23
N ALA A 72 -6.17 -21.84 0.94
CA ALA A 72 -6.75 -21.53 -0.37
C ALA A 72 -6.86 -20.02 -0.64
N SER A 73 -6.69 -19.17 0.38
CA SER A 73 -6.69 -17.72 0.22
C SER A 73 -5.38 -17.22 -0.43
N ARG A 74 -5.39 -15.99 -0.97
CA ARG A 74 -4.20 -15.36 -1.58
C ARG A 74 -3.23 -14.77 -0.55
N LEU A 75 -3.30 -15.18 0.72
CA LEU A 75 -2.47 -14.63 1.79
C LEU A 75 -1.11 -15.34 1.84
N PRO A 76 0.00 -14.60 2.01
CA PRO A 76 1.32 -15.20 2.16
C PRO A 76 1.43 -15.91 3.51
N VAL A 77 1.64 -17.23 3.46
CA VAL A 77 1.81 -18.07 4.67
C VAL A 77 3.21 -17.87 5.26
N CYS A 78 4.24 -17.96 4.41
CA CYS A 78 5.65 -17.76 4.74
C CYS A 78 6.32 -16.83 3.74
N SER A 79 7.48 -16.29 4.12
CA SER A 79 8.36 -15.59 3.18
C SER A 79 9.03 -16.63 2.28
N GLN A 80 8.64 -16.68 1.00
CA GLN A 80 9.31 -17.48 -0.03
C GLN A 80 10.34 -16.63 -0.77
N GLN A 81 11.48 -17.21 -1.09
CA GLN A 81 12.53 -16.55 -1.86
C GLN A 81 12.30 -16.71 -3.37
N GLN A 82 12.89 -15.82 -4.16
CA GLN A 82 12.83 -15.91 -5.62
C GLN A 82 13.57 -17.17 -6.09
N GLY A 83 12.84 -18.06 -6.78
CA GLY A 83 13.37 -19.33 -7.28
C GLY A 83 13.05 -20.55 -6.40
N GLU A 84 12.42 -20.36 -5.25
CA GLU A 84 11.85 -21.47 -4.48
C GLU A 84 10.58 -22.01 -5.15
N PRO A 85 10.29 -23.31 -5.04
CA PRO A 85 9.04 -23.88 -5.53
C PRO A 85 7.84 -23.34 -4.75
N ASP A 86 6.71 -23.17 -5.44
CA ASP A 86 5.46 -22.75 -4.82
C ASP A 86 5.02 -23.76 -3.74
N LEU A 87 4.75 -23.27 -2.52
CA LEU A 87 4.21 -24.11 -1.44
C LEU A 87 2.90 -24.77 -1.84
N THR A 88 2.85 -26.08 -1.68
CA THR A 88 1.63 -26.87 -1.88
C THR A 88 0.60 -26.55 -0.80
N GLU A 89 -0.69 -26.78 -1.08
CA GLU A 89 -1.76 -26.56 -0.10
C GLU A 89 -1.55 -27.37 1.19
N ARG A 90 -1.02 -28.60 1.07
CA ARG A 90 -0.75 -29.47 2.22
C ARG A 90 0.32 -28.88 3.13
N GLU A 91 1.41 -28.38 2.57
CA GLU A 91 2.48 -27.71 3.32
C GLU A 91 1.99 -26.42 3.97
N LYS A 92 1.19 -25.63 3.24
CA LYS A 92 0.55 -24.43 3.81
C LYS A 92 -0.29 -24.77 5.04
N VAL A 93 -1.14 -25.80 4.95
CA VAL A 93 -1.98 -26.24 6.07
C VAL A 93 -1.13 -26.70 7.25
N ALA A 94 -0.05 -27.43 7.03
CA ALA A 94 0.85 -27.87 8.09
C ALA A 94 1.49 -26.69 8.84
N ILE A 95 2.03 -25.71 8.11
CA ILE A 95 2.64 -24.50 8.69
C ILE A 95 1.60 -23.68 9.45
N LEU A 96 0.42 -23.49 8.85
CA LEU A 96 -0.69 -22.75 9.46
C LEU A 96 -1.18 -23.43 10.75
N GLY A 97 -1.26 -24.77 10.75
CA GLY A 97 -1.63 -25.55 11.92
C GLY A 97 -0.62 -25.40 13.06
N GLN A 98 0.68 -25.50 12.76
CA GLN A 98 1.73 -25.26 13.75
C GLN A 98 1.60 -23.87 14.38
N LEU A 99 1.45 -22.83 13.55
CA LEU A 99 1.31 -21.46 14.03
C LEU A 99 0.03 -21.26 14.86
N TYR A 100 -1.07 -21.92 14.49
CA TYR A 100 -2.33 -21.85 15.23
C TYR A 100 -2.20 -22.44 16.63
N HIS A 101 -1.52 -23.57 16.78
CA HIS A 101 -1.33 -24.21 18.09
C HIS A 101 -0.28 -23.49 18.96
N GLU A 102 0.80 -23.00 18.37
CA GLU A 102 1.85 -22.29 19.12
C GLU A 102 1.45 -20.86 19.49
N LYS A 103 0.88 -20.11 18.54
CA LYS A 103 0.62 -18.67 18.66
C LYS A 103 -0.72 -18.30 17.99
N PRO A 104 -1.86 -18.72 18.57
CA PRO A 104 -3.19 -18.51 17.98
C PRO A 104 -3.55 -17.03 17.77
N LEU A 105 -3.08 -16.13 18.64
CA LEU A 105 -3.28 -14.67 18.48
C LEU A 105 -2.54 -14.11 17.26
N VAL A 106 -1.30 -14.55 17.02
CA VAL A 106 -0.49 -14.12 15.87
C VAL A 106 -1.10 -14.67 14.58
N PHE A 107 -1.60 -15.91 14.63
CA PHE A 107 -2.37 -16.50 13.54
C PHE A 107 -3.58 -15.63 13.19
N LEU A 108 -4.41 -15.30 14.19
CA LEU A 108 -5.60 -14.49 14.01
C LEU A 108 -5.26 -13.10 13.44
N GLU A 109 -4.25 -12.44 13.99
CA GLU A 109 -3.78 -11.14 13.50
C GLU A 109 -3.38 -11.22 12.02
N ARG A 110 -2.56 -12.21 11.62
CA ARG A 110 -2.07 -12.30 10.24
C ARG A 110 -3.13 -12.72 9.24
N PHE A 111 -3.99 -13.68 9.59
CA PHE A 111 -4.87 -14.36 8.65
C PHE A 111 -6.35 -13.97 8.74
N ARG A 112 -6.72 -13.00 9.59
CA ARG A 112 -8.12 -12.54 9.76
C ARG A 112 -8.86 -12.23 8.46
N THR A 113 -8.19 -11.69 7.45
CA THR A 113 -8.83 -11.34 6.16
C THR A 113 -9.22 -12.54 5.31
N GLY A 114 -8.65 -13.72 5.58
CA GLY A 114 -9.00 -14.99 4.95
C GLY A 114 -9.99 -15.82 5.77
N LEU A 115 -10.34 -15.38 6.98
CA LEU A 115 -11.29 -16.05 7.86
C LEU A 115 -12.73 -15.66 7.54
N ARG A 116 -13.63 -16.58 7.85
CA ARG A 116 -15.08 -16.41 7.75
C ARG A 116 -15.70 -16.45 9.13
N GLU A 117 -16.94 -16.00 9.23
CA GLU A 117 -17.71 -16.03 10.49
C GLU A 117 -17.80 -17.44 11.09
N GLU A 118 -17.97 -18.46 10.25
CA GLU A 118 -18.00 -19.87 10.64
C GLU A 118 -16.72 -20.33 11.37
N HIS A 119 -15.56 -19.75 11.05
CA HIS A 119 -14.29 -20.14 11.65
C HIS A 119 -14.06 -19.53 13.04
N LEU A 120 -14.84 -18.51 13.43
CA LEU A 120 -14.64 -17.80 14.70
C LEU A 120 -14.86 -18.70 15.93
N ALA A 121 -15.64 -19.77 15.78
CA ALA A 121 -15.83 -20.76 16.83
C ALA A 121 -14.50 -21.43 17.25
N CYS A 122 -13.52 -21.56 16.34
CA CYS A 122 -12.22 -22.17 16.63
C CYS A 122 -11.41 -21.37 17.67
N PHE A 123 -11.60 -20.05 17.72
CA PHE A 123 -10.89 -19.15 18.63
C PHE A 123 -11.57 -19.02 20.01
N GLY A 124 -12.49 -19.93 20.35
CA GLY A 124 -13.17 -19.92 21.65
C GLY A 124 -12.22 -19.92 22.85
N HIS A 125 -11.05 -20.55 22.71
CA HIS A 125 -10.00 -20.61 23.72
C HIS A 125 -9.29 -19.26 24.00
N LEU A 126 -9.46 -18.25 23.14
CA LEU A 126 -8.90 -16.90 23.30
C LEU A 126 -9.94 -15.88 23.81
N ARG A 127 -11.14 -16.32 24.17
CA ARG A 127 -12.17 -15.42 24.70
C ARG A 127 -11.69 -14.77 25.99
N GLY A 128 -11.83 -13.46 26.07
CA GLY A 128 -11.36 -12.64 27.20
C GLY A 128 -10.12 -11.82 26.88
N ASP A 129 -9.36 -12.19 25.84
CA ASP A 129 -8.29 -11.35 25.33
C ASP A 129 -8.87 -10.23 24.45
N HIS A 130 -8.68 -8.97 24.85
CA HIS A 130 -9.18 -7.82 24.11
C HIS A 130 -8.71 -7.76 22.64
N ARG A 131 -7.49 -8.21 22.36
CA ARG A 131 -6.95 -8.27 21.00
C ARG A 131 -7.68 -9.35 20.19
N ALA A 132 -7.91 -10.53 20.77
CA ALA A 132 -8.64 -11.61 20.11
C ALA A 132 -10.07 -11.18 19.79
N ASP A 133 -10.77 -10.62 20.77
CA ASP A 133 -12.15 -10.14 20.62
C ASP A 133 -12.26 -9.05 19.54
N PHE A 134 -11.29 -8.12 19.50
CA PHE A 134 -11.21 -7.09 18.46
C PHE A 134 -11.09 -7.71 17.06
N TYR A 135 -10.15 -8.63 16.85
CA TYR A 135 -9.95 -9.25 15.54
C TYR A 135 -11.14 -10.15 15.15
N CYS A 136 -11.72 -10.90 16.08
CA CYS A 136 -12.95 -11.67 15.85
C CYS A 136 -14.11 -10.76 15.41
N ALA A 137 -14.27 -9.59 16.04
CA ALA A 137 -15.27 -8.61 15.63
C ALA A 137 -14.96 -8.01 14.25
N GLU A 138 -13.69 -7.80 13.88
CA GLU A 138 -13.32 -7.38 12.53
C GLU A 138 -13.72 -8.42 11.47
N VAL A 139 -13.52 -9.72 11.74
CA VAL A 139 -13.89 -10.81 10.83
C VAL A 139 -15.41 -10.88 10.68
N ALA A 140 -16.16 -10.77 11.77
CA ALA A 140 -17.63 -10.74 11.72
C ALA A 140 -18.17 -9.55 10.90
N ARG A 141 -17.51 -8.39 10.96
CA ARG A 141 -17.86 -7.24 10.11
C ARG A 141 -17.49 -7.43 8.63
N GLN A 142 -16.57 -8.34 8.32
CA GLN A 142 -16.17 -8.62 6.94
C GLN A 142 -17.18 -9.53 6.22
N GLY A 143 -17.70 -10.56 6.92
CA GLY A 143 -18.71 -11.48 6.38
C GLY A 143 -20.06 -10.80 6.16
N SER A 144 -20.44 -9.88 7.04
CA SER A 144 -21.51 -8.89 6.83
C SER A 144 -21.11 -7.80 5.81
N ALA A 145 -20.81 -8.20 4.58
CA ALA A 145 -20.67 -7.34 3.40
C ALA A 145 -19.91 -6.01 3.64
N ARG A 146 -18.61 -6.07 3.99
CA ARG A 146 -17.80 -4.84 4.02
C ARG A 146 -17.71 -4.27 2.60
N PRO A 147 -18.15 -3.02 2.37
CA PRO A 147 -18.71 -2.70 1.07
C PRO A 147 -17.59 -2.32 0.12
N ARG A 148 -17.47 -2.98 -1.03
CA ARG A 148 -16.84 -2.36 -2.23
C ARG A 148 -17.43 -0.95 -2.48
N THR A 149 -18.64 -0.70 -1.97
CA THR A 149 -19.28 0.61 -1.94
C THR A 149 -18.53 1.65 -1.11
N LEU A 150 -17.75 1.33 -0.06
CA LEU A 150 -16.98 2.34 0.69
C LEU A 150 -15.81 2.91 -0.12
N ARG A 151 -15.03 2.04 -0.78
CA ARG A 151 -13.96 2.50 -1.68
C ARG A 151 -14.54 3.33 -2.83
N THR A 152 -15.64 2.86 -3.41
CA THR A 152 -16.34 3.57 -4.48
C THR A 152 -16.90 4.91 -4.00
N ARG A 153 -17.50 4.96 -2.81
CA ARG A 153 -18.00 6.20 -2.18
C ARG A 153 -16.87 7.18 -1.92
N LEU A 154 -15.73 6.73 -1.42
CA LEU A 154 -14.58 7.61 -1.19
C LEU A 154 -14.04 8.17 -2.52
N ARG A 155 -13.95 7.34 -3.56
CA ARG A 155 -13.56 7.77 -4.91
C ARG A 155 -14.55 8.81 -5.46
N ASN A 156 -15.85 8.55 -5.33
CA ASN A 156 -16.89 9.46 -5.79
C ASN A 156 -16.89 10.78 -5.01
N ARG A 157 -16.61 10.75 -3.69
CA ARG A 157 -16.45 11.95 -2.87
C ARG A 157 -15.25 12.79 -3.31
N ARG A 158 -14.09 12.15 -3.54
CA ARG A 158 -12.89 12.84 -4.06
C ARG A 158 -13.16 13.44 -5.44
N TYR A 159 -13.85 12.70 -6.30
CA TYR A 159 -14.24 13.18 -7.63
C TYR A 159 -15.19 14.38 -7.56
N ALA A 160 -16.20 14.34 -6.68
CA ALA A 160 -17.11 15.46 -6.46
C ALA A 160 -16.37 16.72 -5.99
N ALA A 161 -15.49 16.59 -4.98
CA ALA A 161 -14.65 17.70 -4.53
C ALA A 161 -13.75 18.26 -5.66
N LEU A 162 -13.15 17.39 -6.48
CA LEU A 162 -12.38 17.81 -7.64
C LEU A 162 -13.25 18.59 -8.66
N ARG A 163 -14.47 18.13 -8.91
CA ARG A 163 -15.42 18.82 -9.80
C ARG A 163 -15.80 20.20 -9.26
N GLU A 164 -16.03 20.32 -7.95
CA GLU A 164 -16.29 21.61 -7.30
C GLU A 164 -15.11 22.58 -7.45
N LEU A 165 -13.88 22.11 -7.25
CA LEU A 165 -12.67 22.92 -7.45
C LEU A 165 -12.50 23.39 -8.90
N ILE A 166 -12.82 22.53 -9.87
CA ILE A 166 -12.79 22.88 -11.29
C ILE A 166 -13.89 23.89 -11.62
N GLN A 167 -15.10 23.69 -11.11
CA GLN A 167 -16.23 24.60 -11.34
C GLN A 167 -15.99 25.97 -10.72
N GLY A 168 -15.35 26.03 -9.54
CA GLY A 168 -14.95 27.28 -8.91
C GLY A 168 -13.87 28.04 -9.68
N GLY A 169 -13.07 27.36 -10.51
CA GLY A 169 -12.08 27.98 -11.41
C GLY A 169 -10.84 28.58 -10.75
N GLU A 170 -10.91 28.95 -9.48
CA GLU A 170 -9.79 29.59 -8.77
C GLU A 170 -8.64 28.61 -8.51
N TYR A 171 -8.94 27.40 -8.03
CA TYR A 171 -7.93 26.47 -7.49
C TYR A 171 -6.88 26.05 -8.53
N PHE A 172 -7.29 25.90 -9.79
CA PHE A 172 -6.45 25.49 -10.93
C PHE A 172 -6.03 26.67 -11.81
N SER A 173 -6.21 27.92 -11.35
CA SER A 173 -5.71 29.08 -12.07
C SER A 173 -4.18 29.14 -12.08
N ASP A 174 -3.63 29.75 -13.13
CA ASP A 174 -2.20 30.03 -13.30
C ASP A 174 -1.60 30.70 -12.05
N GLU A 175 -2.30 31.67 -11.46
CA GLU A 175 -1.81 32.38 -10.28
C GLU A 175 -1.74 31.48 -9.04
N GLN A 176 -2.75 30.63 -8.84
CA GLN A 176 -2.74 29.66 -7.74
C GLN A 176 -1.67 28.59 -7.94
N MET A 177 -1.40 28.19 -9.18
CA MET A 177 -0.27 27.31 -9.50
C MET A 177 1.06 28.00 -9.18
N ARG A 178 1.24 29.26 -9.60
CA ARG A 178 2.43 30.07 -9.31
C ARG A 178 2.69 30.19 -7.80
N PHE A 179 1.63 30.37 -7.01
CA PHE A 179 1.75 30.49 -5.56
C PHE A 179 2.17 29.16 -4.88
N ARG A 180 1.57 28.03 -5.29
CA ARG A 180 1.80 26.74 -4.61
C ARG A 180 3.01 25.97 -5.13
N ALA A 181 3.28 26.09 -6.43
CA ALA A 181 4.32 25.37 -7.15
C ALA A 181 5.00 26.31 -8.17
N PRO A 182 5.79 27.30 -7.69
CA PRO A 182 6.37 28.34 -8.54
C PRO A 182 7.27 27.78 -9.66
N LEU A 183 8.07 26.74 -9.37
CA LEU A 183 8.93 26.11 -10.37
C LEU A 183 8.11 25.45 -11.50
N LEU A 184 7.01 24.79 -11.15
CA LEU A 184 6.12 24.16 -12.12
C LEU A 184 5.49 25.22 -13.03
N TYR A 185 5.04 26.33 -12.45
CA TYR A 185 4.51 27.45 -13.21
C TYR A 185 5.56 27.99 -14.20
N GLU A 186 6.80 28.18 -13.78
CA GLU A 186 7.84 28.72 -14.66
C GLU A 186 8.11 27.81 -15.86
N GLN A 187 8.19 26.50 -15.63
CA GLN A 187 8.47 25.49 -16.67
C GLN A 187 7.35 25.36 -17.71
N TYR A 188 6.08 25.46 -17.29
CA TYR A 188 4.94 25.19 -18.19
C TYR A 188 4.23 26.43 -18.69
N ILE A 189 4.34 27.57 -17.98
CA ILE A 189 3.61 28.80 -18.30
C ILE A 189 4.60 29.97 -18.40
N GLY A 190 5.38 30.21 -17.34
CA GLY A 190 6.21 31.41 -17.18
C GLY A 190 7.17 31.67 -18.34
N GLN A 191 7.92 30.66 -18.77
CA GLN A 191 8.91 30.79 -19.84
C GLN A 191 8.35 31.14 -21.23
N TYR A 192 7.05 30.91 -21.44
CA TYR A 192 6.38 31.19 -22.72
C TYR A 192 5.65 32.54 -22.72
N LEU A 193 5.65 33.25 -21.59
CA LEU A 193 5.04 34.58 -21.51
C LEU A 193 5.92 35.61 -22.21
N THR A 194 5.28 36.46 -22.99
CA THR A 194 5.94 37.61 -23.60
C THR A 194 6.23 38.69 -22.56
N GLN A 195 7.19 39.56 -22.86
CA GLN A 195 7.52 40.69 -21.98
C GLN A 195 6.31 41.61 -21.71
N GLU A 196 5.43 41.74 -22.70
CA GLU A 196 4.18 42.50 -22.60
C GLU A 196 3.21 41.86 -21.60
N GLU A 197 2.99 40.54 -21.69
CA GLU A 197 2.12 39.81 -20.76
C GLU A 197 2.67 39.79 -19.33
N LEU A 198 3.99 39.68 -19.19
CA LEU A 198 4.68 39.80 -17.89
C LEU A 198 4.47 41.18 -17.28
N SER A 199 4.55 42.24 -18.10
CA SER A 199 4.32 43.61 -17.64
C SER A 199 2.86 43.90 -17.27
N ALA A 200 1.90 43.28 -17.96
CA ALA A 200 0.48 43.38 -17.64
C ALA A 200 0.10 42.60 -16.35
N ARG A 201 0.82 41.51 -16.06
CA ARG A 201 0.65 40.69 -14.84
C ARG A 201 1.44 41.20 -13.65
N ALA A 202 2.50 42.00 -13.85
CA ALA A 202 3.23 42.63 -12.76
C ALA A 202 2.24 43.51 -11.98
N PRO A 203 2.00 43.24 -10.68
CA PRO A 203 1.06 44.03 -9.92
C PRO A 203 1.55 45.48 -9.95
N ALA A 204 0.72 46.40 -10.44
CA ALA A 204 0.91 47.82 -10.14
C ALA A 204 1.03 47.92 -8.63
N HIS A 205 2.24 48.21 -8.13
CA HIS A 205 2.62 48.28 -6.71
C HIS A 205 1.40 48.42 -5.79
N GLN A 206 0.84 47.31 -5.29
CA GLN A 206 -0.06 47.42 -4.15
C GLN A 206 0.85 47.69 -2.97
N PRO A 207 0.71 48.84 -2.28
CA PRO A 207 1.45 49.05 -1.04
C PRO A 207 1.12 47.89 -0.10
N PRO A 208 2.09 47.42 0.71
CA PRO A 208 1.86 46.33 1.63
C PRO A 208 0.65 46.66 2.49
N LYS A 209 -0.44 45.89 2.36
CA LYS A 209 -1.62 46.05 3.22
C LYS A 209 -1.16 45.78 4.66
N PRO A 210 -1.25 46.77 5.57
CA PRO A 210 -0.86 46.57 6.96
C PRO A 210 -1.84 45.56 7.57
N GLY A 211 -1.36 44.35 7.85
CA GLY A 211 -2.14 43.27 8.47
C GLY A 211 -2.09 41.91 7.77
N ALA A 212 -1.52 41.80 6.57
CA ALA A 212 -1.19 40.49 6.01
C ALA A 212 0.08 39.98 6.72
N LEU A 213 -0.08 39.03 7.67
CA LEU A 213 1.05 38.26 8.20
C LEU A 213 1.87 37.77 7.00
N GLY A 214 3.15 38.15 6.99
CA GLY A 214 4.06 37.90 5.90
C GLY A 214 3.96 36.47 5.42
N THR A 215 3.73 36.33 4.12
CA THR A 215 3.94 35.09 3.39
C THR A 215 5.28 34.50 3.82
N PRO A 216 5.35 33.26 4.32
CA PRO A 216 6.64 32.65 4.55
C PRO A 216 7.29 32.52 3.17
N ALA A 217 8.36 33.28 2.93
CA ALA A 217 9.25 33.01 1.81
C ALA A 217 9.66 31.54 1.96
N CYS A 218 9.34 30.71 0.97
CA CYS A 218 9.71 29.30 1.00
C CYS A 218 11.15 29.21 0.47
N PRO A 219 12.18 29.15 1.34
CA PRO A 219 13.56 29.33 0.92
C PRO A 219 14.01 28.27 -0.09
N LEU A 220 13.43 27.07 -0.03
CA LEU A 220 13.71 26.00 -0.97
C LEU A 220 13.10 26.26 -2.36
N SER A 221 11.88 26.79 -2.46
CA SER A 221 11.28 27.06 -3.77
C SER A 221 12.03 28.15 -4.52
N ASP A 222 12.50 29.15 -3.79
CA ASP A 222 13.28 30.26 -4.36
C ASP A 222 14.63 29.76 -4.86
N LEU A 223 15.32 28.93 -4.07
CA LEU A 223 16.58 28.28 -4.47
C LEU A 223 16.42 27.41 -5.72
N LEU A 224 15.34 26.62 -5.79
CA LEU A 224 15.06 25.76 -6.94
C LEU A 224 14.78 26.59 -8.20
N LEU A 225 14.05 27.70 -8.06
CA LEU A 225 13.78 28.62 -9.17
C LEU A 225 15.05 29.31 -9.67
N GLN A 226 15.92 29.76 -8.75
CA GLN A 226 17.22 30.35 -9.09
C GLN A 226 18.10 29.35 -9.84
N SER A 227 18.25 28.13 -9.32
CA SER A 227 19.05 27.09 -9.98
C SER A 227 18.51 26.74 -11.37
N TYR A 228 17.18 26.72 -11.55
CA TYR A 228 16.55 26.53 -12.85
C TYR A 228 16.93 27.65 -13.83
N GLN A 229 16.77 28.91 -13.40
CA GLN A 229 17.11 30.08 -14.23
C GLN A 229 18.59 30.13 -14.60
N GLU A 230 19.49 29.79 -13.66
CA GLU A 230 20.93 29.70 -13.95
C GLU A 230 21.26 28.67 -15.03
N ARG A 231 20.61 27.51 -15.00
CA ARG A 231 20.79 26.47 -16.02
C ARG A 231 20.28 26.91 -17.39
N GLU A 232 19.13 27.58 -17.44
CA GLU A 232 18.59 28.15 -18.68
C GLU A 232 19.57 29.16 -19.30
N LEU A 233 20.18 30.03 -18.48
CA LEU A 233 21.19 30.97 -18.94
C LEU A 233 22.44 30.27 -19.48
N GLN A 234 22.91 29.22 -18.80
CA GLN A 234 24.05 28.43 -19.26
C GLN A 234 23.82 27.74 -20.61
N GLN A 235 22.57 27.35 -20.92
CA GLN A 235 22.23 26.71 -22.20
C GLN A 235 22.13 27.71 -23.37
N ARG A 236 22.00 29.00 -23.09
CA ARG A 236 21.87 30.06 -24.11
C ARG A 236 23.20 30.69 -24.53
N LEU A 237 24.27 30.42 -23.78
CA LEU A 237 25.65 30.85 -24.06
C LEU A 237 26.37 29.84 -24.95
#